data_AF-A0A7W1SKK4-F1
#
_entry.id   AF-A0A7W1SKK4-F1
#
_cell.length_a   1.000
_cell.length_b   1.000
_cell.length_c   1.000
_cell.angle_alpha   90.00
_cell.angle_beta   90.00
_cell.angle_gamma   90.00
#
_symmetry.space_group_name_H-M   'P 1'
#
loop_
_entity.id
_entity.type
_entity.pdbx_description
1 polymer ?
#
loop_
_entity_poly.entity_id
_entity_poly.type
_entity_poly.pdbx_seq_one_letter_code
_entity_poly.pdbx_strand_id
1 'polypeptide(L)'
;MPLPRRAVLVVALLATLPAAFPVGAQETVPRGGKDLPDPAAVLPLDPAVRTGTLDNGLRYYVRRNARPADRAELRLVVNAGSVLETEAQLGLAHFVEHMAFNGTRRFEKQALVDVLERSGMRFGAHVNAYTSFDETVYLLRVPTGRRAVVDTAFMVLEDWAAGIAFDSLEVERERGVVIEEWRLGQGADERLRAKQMPVLFADSRYAVRLPIGTRESLERFDHAQLRHFYREWYRPGLMAVVAVGDFDPGEMEQRIRTGFGTLRNPPAAQVRAVYPVPIGDTTRVQVASDPELTNSIVNVYHLQPLRTDTTVAGYRQQLVETLYNGMLNRRMHEITQRPDAPFVAAYSAQGRYVRSSEFYALGAVAREGGVPRALEAVMAEAARVEQHGFTSGELDRVKADVLRAYEQAYAERDQQESDALAAEYVGHFLNGAPAPGVAAEYELVRMLLPGIAVGEVNVLAREWITNRGRVVLASVPEKAVVAAPDAASLRQAIARGGSETVVAYEDVVSDDPLIPTLPVPGRIVATVRDRLLGTTTWTLSNGARVVVKPTDFKADEVLV
;
A
#
# COMPACT_ATOMS: atom_id res chain seq x y z
N MET A 1 -12.46 1.44 2.65
CA MET A 1 -11.32 1.08 1.78
C MET A 1 -11.67 -0.07 0.85
N PRO A 2 -11.85 0.20 -0.46
CA PRO A 2 -11.10 -0.64 -1.38
C PRO A 2 -9.64 -0.55 -0.92
N LEU A 3 -8.94 -1.68 -0.88
CA LEU A 3 -7.47 -1.65 -0.95
C LEU A 3 -7.11 -0.59 -2.00
N PRO A 4 -6.08 0.24 -1.78
CA PRO A 4 -5.75 1.31 -2.71
C PRO A 4 -5.92 0.80 -4.14
N ARG A 5 -6.80 1.45 -4.92
CA ARG A 5 -7.11 1.13 -6.34
C ARG A 5 -5.88 1.33 -7.25
N ARG A 6 -4.68 1.23 -6.68
CA ARG A 6 -3.34 1.17 -7.26
C ARG A 6 -2.57 0.02 -6.59
N ALA A 7 -3.18 -1.16 -6.54
CA ALA A 7 -2.46 -2.41 -6.71
C ALA A 7 -2.99 -3.09 -7.99
N VAL A 8 -3.11 -2.31 -9.08
CA VAL A 8 -2.75 -2.89 -10.37
C VAL A 8 -1.24 -3.02 -10.28
N LEU A 9 -0.77 -4.20 -9.89
CA LEU A 9 0.60 -4.60 -10.15
C LEU A 9 0.72 -4.61 -11.68
N VAL A 10 1.08 -3.46 -12.26
CA VAL A 10 1.63 -3.45 -13.61
C VAL A 10 2.94 -4.20 -13.47
N VAL A 11 2.92 -5.48 -13.83
CA VAL A 11 4.14 -6.24 -14.11
C VAL A 11 4.75 -5.58 -15.33
N ALA A 12 5.58 -4.57 -15.11
CA ALA A 12 6.45 -4.04 -16.14
C ALA A 12 7.51 -5.10 -16.40
N LEU A 13 7.38 -5.78 -17.54
CA LEU A 13 8.31 -6.77 -18.06
C LEU A 13 9.59 -6.02 -18.50
N LEU A 14 10.54 -5.82 -17.58
CA LEU A 14 11.86 -5.29 -17.92
C LEU A 14 12.79 -6.46 -18.24
N ALA A 15 12.84 -6.81 -19.53
CA ALA A 15 13.93 -7.61 -20.07
C ALA A 15 15.18 -6.72 -20.13
N THR A 16 16.11 -6.90 -19.19
CA THR A 16 17.41 -6.21 -19.21
C THR A 16 18.45 -7.11 -19.89
N LEU A 17 19.04 -6.61 -20.98
CA LEU A 17 20.25 -7.17 -21.57
C LEU A 17 21.47 -6.67 -20.78
N PRO A 18 22.50 -7.50 -20.53
CA PRO A 18 23.73 -7.04 -19.88
C PRO A 18 24.57 -6.30 -20.93
N ALA A 19 24.71 -4.99 -20.78
CA ALA A 19 25.72 -4.23 -21.50
C ALA A 19 26.93 -4.01 -20.57
N ALA A 20 28.03 -4.72 -20.84
CA ALA A 20 29.30 -4.46 -20.20
C ALA A 20 29.84 -3.10 -20.67
N PHE A 21 29.98 -2.15 -19.74
CA PHE A 21 30.67 -0.88 -19.95
C PHE A 21 31.64 -0.62 -18.80
N PRO A 22 32.71 0.17 -19.05
CA PRO A 22 33.94 0.09 -18.28
C PRO A 22 33.75 0.68 -16.89
N VAL A 23 34.41 0.05 -15.92
CA VAL A 23 34.55 0.51 -14.54
C VAL A 23 35.21 1.89 -14.55
N GLY A 24 34.40 2.94 -14.59
CA GLY A 24 34.79 4.28 -14.18
C GLY A 24 34.94 4.27 -12.67
N ALA A 25 36.06 4.79 -12.17
CA ALA A 25 36.45 4.73 -10.77
C ALA A 25 35.30 5.14 -9.83
N GLN A 26 34.70 4.14 -9.16
CA GLN A 26 33.89 4.35 -7.97
C GLN A 26 34.77 5.06 -6.95
N GLU A 27 34.32 6.22 -6.45
CA GLU A 27 34.78 6.67 -5.15
C GLU A 27 34.49 5.54 -4.16
N THR A 28 35.57 4.95 -3.66
CA THR A 28 35.51 3.87 -2.67
C THR A 28 34.87 4.43 -1.41
N VAL A 29 33.58 4.14 -1.20
CA VAL A 29 32.95 4.25 0.11
C VAL A 29 33.78 3.39 1.07
N PRO A 30 34.28 3.93 2.19
CA PRO A 30 35.17 3.18 3.07
C PRO A 30 34.47 1.91 3.53
N ARG A 31 35.09 0.75 3.31
CA ARG A 31 34.77 -0.49 4.03
C ARG A 31 35.24 -0.34 5.47
N GLY A 32 34.54 0.50 6.23
CA GLY A 32 34.69 0.61 7.68
C GLY A 32 33.88 -0.50 8.34
N GLY A 33 34.55 -1.37 9.09
CA GLY A 33 33.89 -2.30 10.01
C GLY A 33 33.13 -1.50 11.06
N LYS A 34 31.85 -1.25 10.81
CA LYS A 34 30.89 -0.92 11.87
C LYS A 34 30.36 -2.25 12.38
N ASP A 35 30.42 -2.46 13.69
CA ASP A 35 29.72 -3.55 14.35
C ASP A 35 28.25 -3.56 13.91
N LEU A 36 27.65 -4.75 13.82
CA LEU A 36 26.23 -4.87 13.50
C LEU A 36 25.41 -4.02 14.49
N PRO A 37 24.36 -3.33 14.02
CA PRO A 37 23.50 -2.53 14.90
C PRO A 37 22.88 -3.41 16.00
N ASP A 38 22.73 -2.86 17.20
CA ASP A 38 22.09 -3.56 18.33
C ASP A 38 20.70 -4.05 17.92
N PRO A 39 20.42 -5.37 17.94
CA PRO A 39 19.13 -5.92 17.56
C PRO A 39 17.96 -5.35 18.35
N ALA A 40 18.17 -4.92 19.61
CA ALA A 40 17.12 -4.36 20.45
C ALA A 40 16.90 -2.85 20.25
N ALA A 41 17.74 -2.19 19.44
CA ALA A 41 17.59 -0.76 19.16
C ALA A 41 16.30 -0.51 18.39
N VAL A 42 15.48 0.42 18.89
CA VAL A 42 14.28 0.91 18.20
C VAL A 42 14.70 1.71 16.97
N LEU A 43 14.06 1.45 15.82
CA LEU A 43 14.30 2.22 14.63
C LEU A 43 13.87 3.67 14.85
N PRO A 44 14.78 4.65 14.63
CA PRO A 44 14.43 6.04 14.78
C PRO A 44 13.48 6.48 13.65
N LEU A 45 12.84 7.63 13.84
CA LEU A 45 12.16 8.34 12.75
C LEU A 45 13.20 9.05 11.87
N ASP A 46 12.85 9.32 10.61
CA ASP A 46 13.66 10.09 9.65
C ASP A 46 14.20 11.38 10.31
N PRO A 47 15.51 11.57 10.44
CA PRO A 47 16.06 12.78 11.05
C PRO A 47 15.70 14.07 10.30
N ALA A 48 15.24 13.99 9.04
CA ALA A 48 14.77 15.14 8.27
C ALA A 48 13.35 15.59 8.65
N VAL A 49 12.57 14.79 9.40
CA VAL A 49 11.23 15.20 9.87
C VAL A 49 11.32 15.85 11.25
N ARG A 50 10.70 17.02 11.38
CA ARG A 50 10.39 17.63 12.67
C ARG A 50 9.07 17.04 13.15
N THR A 51 9.08 16.41 14.31
CA THR A 51 7.87 15.82 14.89
C THR A 51 7.73 16.21 16.36
N GLY A 52 6.50 16.20 16.85
CA GLY A 52 6.20 16.43 18.24
C GLY A 52 4.72 16.25 18.55
N THR A 53 4.40 16.48 19.82
CA THR A 53 3.03 16.44 20.34
C THR A 53 2.74 17.78 21.00
N LEU A 54 1.64 18.43 20.62
CA LEU A 54 1.17 19.66 21.27
C LEU A 54 0.62 19.34 22.67
N ASP A 55 0.47 20.36 23.52
CA ASP A 55 -0.06 20.19 24.89
C ASP A 55 -1.46 19.55 24.93
N ASN A 56 -2.25 19.72 23.85
CA ASN A 56 -3.55 19.09 23.69
C ASN A 56 -3.51 17.65 23.13
N GLY A 57 -2.33 17.08 22.90
CA GLY A 57 -2.16 15.71 22.42
C GLY A 57 -2.14 15.53 20.90
N LEU A 58 -2.39 16.58 20.11
CA LEU A 58 -2.25 16.50 18.65
C LEU A 58 -0.79 16.29 18.27
N ARG A 59 -0.54 15.32 17.39
CA ARG A 59 0.81 15.07 16.86
C ARG A 59 1.04 15.83 15.57
N TYR A 60 2.28 16.13 15.26
CA TYR A 60 2.62 16.72 13.97
C TYR A 60 3.88 16.12 13.36
N TYR A 61 3.96 16.20 12.04
CA TYR A 61 5.10 15.78 11.22
C TYR A 61 5.35 16.87 10.18
N VAL A 62 6.52 17.47 10.18
CA VAL A 62 6.89 18.56 9.26
C VAL A 62 8.23 18.23 8.63
N ARG A 63 8.24 17.99 7.31
CA ARG A 63 9.47 17.70 6.56
C ARG A 63 9.57 18.60 5.33
N ARG A 64 10.74 19.23 5.15
CA ARG A 64 11.04 19.89 3.88
C ARG A 64 11.26 18.84 2.79
N ASN A 65 10.68 19.06 1.62
CA ASN A 65 10.93 18.25 0.44
C ASN A 65 10.72 19.09 -0.83
N ALA A 66 11.70 19.15 -1.73
CA ALA A 66 11.62 20.03 -2.90
C ALA A 66 10.90 19.39 -4.12
N ARG A 67 10.28 18.21 -3.94
CA ARG A 67 9.64 17.43 -5.01
C ARG A 67 8.17 17.11 -4.65
N PRO A 68 7.19 17.56 -5.46
CA PRO A 68 7.34 18.51 -6.56
C PRO A 68 7.71 19.92 -6.05
N ALA A 69 8.39 20.72 -6.89
CA ALA A 69 8.77 22.09 -6.54
C ALA A 69 7.54 22.99 -6.32
N ASP A 70 7.65 23.97 -5.42
CA ASP A 70 6.58 24.91 -5.07
C ASP A 70 5.26 24.24 -4.65
N ARG A 71 5.34 23.06 -4.04
CA ARG A 71 4.19 22.26 -3.61
C ARG A 71 4.39 21.70 -2.22
N ALA A 72 3.27 21.49 -1.53
CA ALA A 72 3.20 20.79 -0.25
C ALA A 72 2.04 19.81 -0.20
N GLU A 73 2.28 18.69 0.45
CA GLU A 73 1.30 17.70 0.87
C GLU A 73 0.94 17.98 2.33
N LEU A 74 -0.27 18.47 2.57
CA LEU A 74 -0.82 18.68 3.90
C LEU A 74 -1.89 17.62 4.17
N ARG A 75 -1.82 16.95 5.32
CA ARG A 75 -2.80 15.95 5.72
C ARG A 75 -3.29 16.18 7.14
N LEU A 76 -4.60 16.10 7.33
CA LEU A 76 -5.20 15.88 8.63
C LEU A 76 -5.52 14.40 8.75
N VAL A 77 -4.91 13.73 9.72
CA VAL A 77 -5.10 12.31 9.99
C VAL A 77 -5.94 12.18 11.24
N VAL A 78 -7.11 11.57 11.13
CA VAL A 78 -8.00 11.27 12.25
C VAL A 78 -7.94 9.78 12.51
N ASN A 79 -7.50 9.41 13.71
CA ASN A 79 -7.37 8.04 14.16
C ASN A 79 -8.73 7.42 14.54
N ALA A 80 -9.72 7.55 13.67
CA ALA A 80 -11.06 7.04 13.82
C ALA A 80 -11.70 6.76 12.44
N GLY A 81 -12.34 5.61 12.32
CA GLY A 81 -13.05 5.18 11.12
C GLY A 81 -14.30 4.39 11.48
N SER A 82 -14.84 3.64 10.52
CA SER A 82 -16.13 2.97 10.67
C SER A 82 -16.16 1.88 11.74
N VAL A 83 -15.02 1.29 12.12
CA VAL A 83 -14.96 0.28 13.17
C VAL A 83 -15.45 0.82 14.53
N LEU A 84 -15.40 2.15 14.72
CA LEU A 84 -15.82 2.82 15.95
C LEU A 84 -17.32 3.18 15.97
N GLU A 85 -18.03 2.98 14.87
CA GLU A 85 -19.46 3.30 14.75
C GLU A 85 -20.31 2.41 15.66
N THR A 86 -21.32 3.00 16.30
CA THR A 86 -22.42 2.23 16.92
C THR A 86 -23.39 1.69 15.87
N GLU A 87 -24.36 0.87 16.27
CA GLU A 87 -25.41 0.39 15.35
C GLU A 87 -26.24 1.53 14.74
N ALA A 88 -26.37 2.67 15.44
CA ALA A 88 -27.06 3.85 14.96
C ALA A 88 -26.20 4.72 14.01
N GLN A 89 -24.95 4.33 13.75
CA GLN A 89 -23.95 5.15 13.08
C GLN A 89 -23.31 4.46 11.85
N LEU A 90 -23.90 3.38 11.32
CA LEU A 90 -23.30 2.62 10.22
C LEU A 90 -23.13 3.50 8.96
N GLY A 91 -21.87 3.78 8.61
CA GLY A 91 -21.49 4.65 7.49
C GLY A 91 -21.34 6.13 7.85
N LEU A 92 -21.53 6.52 9.12
CA LEU A 92 -21.42 7.92 9.53
C LEU A 92 -19.99 8.41 9.65
N ALA A 93 -18.99 7.54 9.80
CA ALA A 93 -17.59 7.95 9.68
C ALA A 93 -17.30 8.52 8.29
N HIS A 94 -17.75 7.80 7.26
CA HIS A 94 -17.66 8.23 5.86
C HIS A 94 -18.56 9.44 5.59
N PHE A 95 -19.76 9.48 6.16
CA PHE A 95 -20.63 10.64 6.01
C PHE A 95 -20.02 11.93 6.62
N VAL A 96 -19.30 11.83 7.75
CA VAL A 96 -18.56 12.97 8.32
C VAL A 96 -17.50 13.48 7.34
N GLU A 97 -16.79 12.58 6.66
CA GLU A 97 -15.82 12.92 5.62
C GLU A 97 -16.46 13.79 4.52
N HIS A 98 -17.62 13.40 4.02
CA HIS A 98 -18.36 14.18 3.04
C HIS A 98 -18.77 15.55 3.58
N MET A 99 -19.25 15.60 4.82
CA MET A 99 -19.68 16.87 5.43
C MET A 99 -18.53 17.85 5.63
N ALA A 100 -17.28 17.39 5.65
CA ALA A 100 -16.10 18.25 5.70
C ALA A 100 -15.99 19.19 4.48
N PHE A 101 -16.63 18.84 3.37
CA PHE A 101 -16.66 19.64 2.13
C PHE A 101 -17.97 20.42 1.94
N ASN A 102 -18.98 20.17 2.77
CA ASN A 102 -20.34 20.71 2.63
C ASN A 102 -20.69 21.76 3.70
N GLY A 103 -19.67 22.42 4.26
CA GLY A 103 -19.85 23.56 5.14
C GLY A 103 -19.09 23.41 6.45
N THR A 104 -18.30 24.43 6.74
CA THR A 104 -17.54 24.56 7.97
C THR A 104 -17.80 25.93 8.59
N ARG A 105 -17.28 26.14 9.79
CA ARG A 105 -17.40 27.41 10.53
C ARG A 105 -16.95 28.63 9.73
N ARG A 106 -15.92 28.50 8.87
CA ARG A 106 -15.40 29.62 8.06
C ARG A 106 -15.86 29.61 6.61
N PHE A 107 -16.32 28.47 6.11
CA PHE A 107 -16.70 28.29 4.73
C PHE A 107 -18.11 27.73 4.67
N GLU A 108 -19.09 28.59 4.39
CA GLU A 108 -20.48 28.15 4.29
C GLU A 108 -20.70 27.26 3.07
N LYS A 109 -21.43 26.15 3.25
CA LYS A 109 -21.84 25.25 2.15
C LYS A 109 -20.62 24.84 1.31
N GLN A 110 -20.70 25.00 -0.01
CA GLN A 110 -19.64 24.64 -0.95
C GLN A 110 -18.54 25.72 -1.11
N ALA A 111 -18.58 26.81 -0.33
CA ALA A 111 -17.59 27.89 -0.43
C ALA A 111 -16.15 27.40 -0.21
N LEU A 112 -15.97 26.32 0.56
CA LEU A 112 -14.67 25.69 0.77
C LEU A 112 -14.07 25.20 -0.55
N VAL A 113 -14.85 24.45 -1.33
CA VAL A 113 -14.41 23.91 -2.62
C VAL A 113 -14.06 25.06 -3.59
N ASP A 114 -14.95 26.04 -3.69
CA ASP A 114 -14.75 27.26 -4.49
C ASP A 114 -13.44 27.99 -4.16
N VAL A 115 -13.14 28.14 -2.86
CA VAL A 115 -11.94 28.84 -2.39
C VAL A 115 -10.69 28.04 -2.73
N LEU A 116 -10.73 26.70 -2.59
CA LEU A 116 -9.62 25.84 -2.96
C LEU A 116 -9.38 25.87 -4.48
N GLU A 117 -10.44 25.85 -5.30
CA GLU A 117 -10.34 25.93 -6.76
C GLU A 117 -9.76 27.26 -7.24
N ARG A 118 -10.23 28.39 -6.69
CA ARG A 118 -9.65 29.72 -6.96
C ARG A 118 -8.20 29.83 -6.52
N SER A 119 -7.77 29.00 -5.59
CA SER A 119 -6.38 28.93 -5.13
C SER A 119 -5.47 28.09 -6.05
N GLY A 120 -6.03 27.49 -7.10
CA GLY A 120 -5.32 26.66 -8.08
C GLY A 120 -5.35 25.17 -7.76
N MET A 121 -6.19 24.74 -6.81
CA MET A 121 -6.41 23.33 -6.50
C MET A 121 -7.62 22.79 -7.27
N ARG A 122 -7.80 21.48 -7.29
CA ARG A 122 -8.92 20.81 -7.97
C ARG A 122 -9.37 19.63 -7.10
N PHE A 123 -10.67 19.46 -6.93
CA PHE A 123 -11.22 18.31 -6.23
C PHE A 123 -10.83 16.99 -6.91
N GLY A 124 -10.55 15.95 -6.12
CA GLY A 124 -10.01 14.64 -6.55
C GLY A 124 -8.51 14.64 -6.84
N ALA A 125 -8.01 15.63 -7.60
CA ALA A 125 -6.60 15.68 -8.00
C ALA A 125 -5.68 16.25 -6.90
N HIS A 126 -6.12 17.32 -6.24
CA HIS A 126 -5.37 18.05 -5.23
C HIS A 126 -6.06 18.08 -3.87
N VAL A 127 -7.38 17.92 -3.84
CA VAL A 127 -8.19 17.87 -2.62
C VAL A 127 -8.83 16.50 -2.57
N ASN A 128 -8.56 15.73 -1.53
CA ASN A 128 -9.10 14.38 -1.41
C ASN A 128 -9.29 14.01 0.06
N ALA A 129 -10.10 13.02 0.33
CA ALA A 129 -10.20 12.39 1.63
C ALA A 129 -10.50 10.90 1.45
N TYR A 130 -10.28 10.13 2.51
CA TYR A 130 -10.76 8.76 2.54
C TYR A 130 -11.09 8.32 3.96
N THR A 131 -12.10 7.45 4.05
CA THR A 131 -12.48 6.74 5.26
C THR A 131 -12.22 5.24 5.12
N SER A 132 -11.57 4.67 6.12
CA SER A 132 -11.36 3.24 6.28
C SER A 132 -11.98 2.73 7.57
N PHE A 133 -11.73 1.47 7.91
CA PHE A 133 -12.21 0.90 9.17
C PHE A 133 -11.66 1.66 10.39
N ASP A 134 -10.37 2.01 10.36
CA ASP A 134 -9.66 2.48 11.55
C ASP A 134 -9.35 3.98 11.57
N GLU A 135 -9.56 4.69 10.45
CA GLU A 135 -9.08 6.05 10.21
C GLU A 135 -9.91 6.82 9.18
N THR A 136 -9.79 8.15 9.24
CA THR A 136 -10.23 9.10 8.22
C THR A 136 -9.08 10.05 7.94
N VAL A 137 -8.70 10.24 6.68
CA VAL A 137 -7.58 11.11 6.31
C VAL A 137 -8.01 12.10 5.24
N TYR A 138 -7.73 13.37 5.50
CA TYR A 138 -7.96 14.47 4.56
C TYR A 138 -6.63 14.93 3.98
N LEU A 139 -6.59 15.21 2.68
CA LEU A 139 -5.38 15.50 1.93
C LEU A 139 -5.55 16.78 1.10
N LEU A 140 -4.56 17.67 1.18
CA LEU A 140 -4.43 18.85 0.34
C LEU A 140 -3.04 18.89 -0.31
N ARG A 141 -3.02 18.99 -1.64
CA ARG A 141 -1.84 19.33 -2.44
C ARG A 141 -1.86 20.81 -2.73
N VAL A 142 -1.01 21.55 -2.04
CA VAL A 142 -1.08 23.01 -1.93
C VAL A 142 0.09 23.66 -2.66
N PRO A 143 -0.15 24.63 -3.56
CA PRO A 143 0.89 25.51 -4.06
C PRO A 143 1.52 26.35 -2.95
N THR A 144 2.84 26.29 -2.77
CA THR A 144 3.54 27.02 -1.69
C THR A 144 4.01 28.41 -2.09
N GLY A 145 4.01 28.73 -3.39
CA GLY A 145 4.47 30.04 -3.91
C GLY A 145 3.64 31.26 -3.48
N ARG A 146 2.47 31.07 -2.84
CA ARG A 146 1.66 32.17 -2.30
C ARG A 146 1.28 31.88 -0.85
N ARG A 147 1.78 32.71 0.08
CA ARG A 147 1.50 32.59 1.51
C ARG A 147 0.00 32.50 1.84
N ALA A 148 -0.83 33.34 1.21
CA ALA A 148 -2.28 33.34 1.42
C ALA A 148 -2.96 32.00 1.09
N VAL A 149 -2.44 31.25 0.11
CA VAL A 149 -2.94 29.92 -0.25
C VAL A 149 -2.60 28.90 0.84
N VAL A 150 -1.38 28.96 1.36
CA VAL A 150 -0.96 28.13 2.50
C VAL A 150 -1.80 28.47 3.74
N ASP A 151 -1.99 29.76 4.04
CA ASP A 151 -2.83 30.21 5.16
C ASP A 151 -4.25 29.62 5.05
N THR A 152 -4.83 29.69 3.85
CA THR A 152 -6.16 29.15 3.56
C THR A 152 -6.22 27.63 3.72
N ALA A 153 -5.21 26.90 3.25
CA ALA A 153 -5.15 25.45 3.43
C ALA A 153 -5.11 25.05 4.91
N PHE A 154 -4.38 25.80 5.74
CA PHE A 154 -4.37 25.57 7.19
C PHE A 154 -5.72 25.87 7.85
N MET A 155 -6.41 26.93 7.43
CA MET A 155 -7.77 27.20 7.90
C MET A 155 -8.73 26.06 7.57
N VAL A 156 -8.58 25.44 6.39
CA VAL A 156 -9.36 24.28 5.96
C VAL A 156 -9.06 23.06 6.84
N LEU A 157 -7.78 22.73 7.08
CA LEU A 157 -7.44 21.61 7.97
C LEU A 157 -7.94 21.83 9.41
N GLU A 158 -7.87 23.05 9.93
CA GLU A 158 -8.41 23.39 11.26
C GLU A 158 -9.94 23.21 11.31
N ASP A 159 -10.63 23.65 10.27
CA ASP A 159 -12.08 23.50 10.15
C ASP A 159 -12.51 22.03 9.99
N TRP A 160 -11.75 21.20 9.29
CA TRP A 160 -11.99 19.76 9.26
C TRP A 160 -11.73 19.09 10.61
N ALA A 161 -10.77 19.60 11.39
CA ALA A 161 -10.45 19.05 12.70
C ALA A 161 -11.49 19.38 13.78
N ALA A 162 -12.08 20.58 13.75
CA ALA A 162 -12.98 21.02 14.84
C ALA A 162 -14.13 21.93 14.43
N GLY A 163 -14.31 22.22 13.14
CA GLY A 163 -15.22 23.25 12.62
C GLY A 163 -16.27 22.80 11.60
N ILE A 164 -16.47 21.50 11.34
CA ILE A 164 -17.54 21.04 10.43
C ILE A 164 -18.92 21.44 10.99
N ALA A 165 -19.74 22.09 10.17
CA ALA A 165 -20.97 22.76 10.63
C ALA A 165 -22.17 21.81 10.80
N PHE A 166 -22.25 20.75 9.99
CA PHE A 166 -23.39 19.83 9.94
C PHE A 166 -24.74 20.54 9.81
N ASP A 167 -24.82 21.52 8.90
CA ASP A 167 -26.07 22.18 8.54
C ASP A 167 -27.09 21.12 8.07
N SER A 168 -28.29 21.15 8.65
CA SER A 168 -29.28 20.09 8.41
C SER A 168 -29.74 20.02 6.96
N LEU A 169 -29.77 21.14 6.22
CA LEU A 169 -30.15 21.12 4.82
C LEU A 169 -29.04 20.51 3.97
N GLU A 170 -27.78 20.84 4.26
CA GLU A 170 -26.65 20.22 3.55
C GLU A 170 -26.50 18.74 3.90
N VAL A 171 -26.78 18.31 5.14
CA VAL A 171 -26.82 16.87 5.50
C VAL A 171 -27.87 16.12 4.68
N GLU A 172 -29.08 16.66 4.52
CA GLU A 172 -30.13 16.01 3.73
C GLU A 172 -29.82 15.99 2.23
N ARG A 173 -29.12 17.00 1.71
CA ARG A 173 -28.62 17.00 0.33
C ARG A 173 -27.55 15.93 0.13
N GLU A 174 -26.58 15.89 1.04
CA GLU A 174 -25.47 14.94 0.98
C GLU A 174 -25.96 13.50 1.17
N ARG A 175 -27.07 13.29 1.88
CA ARG A 175 -27.71 11.98 2.01
C ARG A 175 -27.99 11.34 0.65
N GLY A 176 -28.54 12.12 -0.28
CA GLY A 176 -28.78 11.66 -1.65
C GLY A 176 -27.48 11.32 -2.39
N VAL A 177 -26.42 12.11 -2.19
CA VAL A 177 -25.10 11.89 -2.82
C VAL A 177 -24.47 10.59 -2.32
N VAL A 178 -24.41 10.37 -1.00
CA VAL A 178 -23.81 9.17 -0.41
C VAL A 178 -24.62 7.91 -0.75
N ILE A 179 -25.95 7.99 -0.80
CA ILE A 179 -26.78 6.87 -1.25
C ILE A 179 -26.54 6.56 -2.73
N GLU A 180 -26.36 7.58 -3.57
CA GLU A 180 -26.05 7.39 -4.98
C GLU A 180 -24.63 6.82 -5.17
N GLU A 181 -23.65 7.25 -4.38
CA GLU A 181 -22.32 6.63 -4.34
C GLU A 181 -22.40 5.17 -3.92
N TRP A 182 -23.14 4.85 -2.84
CA TRP A 182 -23.38 3.48 -2.43
C TRP A 182 -23.99 2.66 -3.56
N ARG A 183 -24.96 3.22 -4.29
CA ARG A 183 -25.65 2.58 -5.43
C ARG A 183 -24.70 2.33 -6.61
N LEU A 184 -23.92 3.35 -7.00
CA LEU A 184 -22.92 3.26 -8.07
C LEU A 184 -21.76 2.33 -7.70
N GLY A 185 -21.47 2.20 -6.41
CA GLY A 185 -20.48 1.28 -5.85
C GLY A 185 -20.88 -0.20 -5.90
N GLN A 186 -22.15 -0.55 -6.15
CA GLN A 186 -22.65 -1.94 -6.17
C GLN A 186 -22.24 -2.77 -7.40
N GLY A 187 -21.06 -2.50 -7.99
CA GLY A 187 -20.48 -3.32 -9.07
C GLY A 187 -20.06 -4.70 -8.58
N ALA A 188 -19.59 -5.55 -9.51
CA ALA A 188 -19.19 -6.93 -9.25
C ALA A 188 -18.29 -7.09 -8.01
N ASP A 189 -17.23 -6.28 -7.92
CA ASP A 189 -16.25 -6.35 -6.83
C ASP A 189 -16.89 -6.15 -5.44
N GLU A 190 -17.81 -5.19 -5.31
CA GLU A 190 -18.46 -4.92 -4.03
C GLU A 190 -19.46 -6.03 -3.66
N ARG A 191 -20.19 -6.57 -4.63
CA ARG A 191 -21.09 -7.72 -4.40
C ARG A 191 -20.31 -8.97 -3.96
N LEU A 192 -19.12 -9.19 -4.50
CA LEU A 192 -18.22 -10.27 -4.08
C LEU A 192 -17.67 -10.00 -2.68
N ARG A 193 -17.20 -8.77 -2.41
CA ARG A 193 -16.71 -8.36 -1.09
C ARG A 193 -17.79 -8.50 -0.02
N ALA A 194 -19.03 -8.12 -0.29
CA ALA A 194 -20.14 -8.27 0.65
C ALA A 194 -20.39 -9.74 1.06
N LYS A 195 -20.14 -10.70 0.15
CA LYS A 195 -20.19 -12.14 0.45
C LYS A 195 -18.95 -12.64 1.20
N GLN A 196 -17.77 -12.11 0.87
CA GLN A 196 -16.48 -12.62 1.35
C GLN A 196 -16.02 -12.01 2.68
N MET A 197 -16.28 -10.73 2.90
CA MET A 197 -15.77 -9.99 4.06
C MET A 197 -16.29 -10.51 5.40
N PRO A 198 -17.58 -10.92 5.54
CA PRO A 198 -18.07 -11.58 6.75
C PRO A 198 -17.35 -12.90 7.04
N VAL A 199 -17.02 -13.67 5.98
CA VAL A 199 -16.27 -14.93 6.14
C VAL A 199 -14.83 -14.67 6.52
N LEU A 200 -14.20 -13.61 6.01
CA LEU A 200 -12.82 -13.25 6.33
C LEU A 200 -12.67 -12.72 7.76
N PHE A 201 -13.57 -11.83 8.17
CA PHE A 201 -13.53 -11.19 9.47
C PHE A 201 -14.27 -11.93 10.58
N ALA A 202 -15.01 -13.00 10.24
CA ALA A 202 -15.84 -13.78 11.17
C ALA A 202 -16.69 -12.86 12.07
N ASP A 203 -16.80 -13.16 13.35
CA ASP A 203 -17.61 -12.43 14.32
C ASP A 203 -16.94 -11.13 14.82
N SER A 204 -15.95 -10.60 14.08
CA SER A 204 -15.32 -9.33 14.45
C SER A 204 -16.15 -8.13 14.01
N ARG A 205 -15.90 -6.99 14.66
CA ARG A 205 -16.55 -5.73 14.33
C ARG A 205 -16.30 -5.28 12.89
N TYR A 206 -15.17 -5.68 12.28
CA TYR A 206 -14.85 -5.36 10.88
C TYR A 206 -15.82 -6.04 9.88
N ALA A 207 -16.44 -7.17 10.25
CA ALA A 207 -17.39 -7.86 9.39
C ALA A 207 -18.69 -7.06 9.15
N VAL A 208 -19.04 -6.16 10.08
CA VAL A 208 -20.33 -5.44 10.10
C VAL A 208 -20.17 -3.92 10.15
N ARG A 209 -18.95 -3.41 9.95
CA ARG A 209 -18.61 -1.98 9.94
C ARG A 209 -17.93 -1.56 8.66
N LEU A 210 -18.45 -2.00 7.52
CA LEU A 210 -17.96 -1.52 6.22
C LEU A 210 -18.07 0.01 6.18
N PRO A 211 -17.04 0.74 5.72
CA PRO A 211 -17.03 2.20 5.76
C PRO A 211 -18.20 2.89 5.06
N ILE A 212 -18.74 2.31 3.99
CA ILE A 212 -19.90 2.84 3.28
C ILE A 212 -21.21 2.70 4.08
N GLY A 213 -21.21 1.91 5.16
CA GLY A 213 -22.39 1.65 5.97
C GLY A 213 -23.43 0.77 5.28
N THR A 214 -24.68 0.94 5.68
CA THR A 214 -25.83 0.26 5.08
C THR A 214 -26.80 1.29 4.52
N ARG A 215 -27.48 0.94 3.44
CA ARG A 215 -28.52 1.79 2.86
C ARG A 215 -29.58 2.18 3.90
N GLU A 216 -30.02 1.24 4.74
CA GLU A 216 -31.00 1.52 5.78
C GLU A 216 -30.52 2.58 6.78
N SER A 217 -29.26 2.50 7.22
CA SER A 217 -28.69 3.51 8.12
C SER A 217 -28.57 4.86 7.43
N LEU A 218 -28.08 4.88 6.18
CA LEU A 218 -27.94 6.09 5.37
C LEU A 218 -29.28 6.76 5.06
N GLU A 219 -30.38 6.02 4.96
CA GLU A 219 -31.71 6.58 4.73
C GLU A 219 -32.35 7.16 6.01
N ARG A 220 -31.92 6.72 7.20
CA ARG A 220 -32.68 6.94 8.44
C ARG A 220 -31.90 7.52 9.61
N PHE A 221 -30.59 7.72 9.50
CA PHE A 221 -29.81 8.22 10.63
C PHE A 221 -30.29 9.61 11.09
N ASP A 222 -30.31 9.81 12.41
CA ASP A 222 -30.53 11.11 13.03
C ASP A 222 -29.26 11.97 12.92
N HIS A 223 -29.40 13.23 12.48
CA HIS A 223 -28.30 14.20 12.39
C HIS A 223 -27.51 14.32 13.70
N ALA A 224 -28.16 14.09 14.85
CA ALA A 224 -27.48 14.07 16.14
C ALA A 224 -26.41 12.98 16.23
N GLN A 225 -26.60 11.82 15.58
CA GLN A 225 -25.63 10.71 15.55
C GLN A 225 -24.38 11.06 14.77
N LEU A 226 -24.53 11.83 13.68
CA LEU A 226 -23.42 12.34 12.87
C LEU A 226 -22.57 13.33 13.68
N ARG A 227 -23.22 14.32 14.31
CA ARG A 227 -22.56 15.27 15.22
C ARG A 227 -21.95 14.60 16.45
N HIS A 228 -22.55 13.50 16.92
CA HIS A 228 -22.04 12.72 18.03
C HIS A 228 -20.74 12.01 17.63
N PHE A 229 -20.72 11.33 16.48
CA PHE A 229 -19.51 10.69 15.95
C PHE A 229 -18.36 11.70 15.81
N TYR A 230 -18.64 12.85 15.20
CA TYR A 230 -17.64 13.92 15.05
C TYR A 230 -17.10 14.38 16.41
N ARG A 231 -17.96 14.76 17.36
CA ARG A 231 -17.51 15.24 18.68
C ARG A 231 -16.75 14.21 19.50
N GLU A 232 -17.11 12.93 19.40
CA GLU A 232 -16.43 11.86 20.13
C GLU A 232 -15.01 11.62 19.58
N TRP A 233 -14.89 11.53 18.25
CA TRP A 233 -13.68 11.03 17.61
C TRP A 233 -12.78 12.09 16.99
N TYR A 234 -13.32 13.25 16.61
CA TYR A 234 -12.56 14.37 16.05
C TYR A 234 -12.02 15.27 17.16
N ARG A 235 -10.97 14.78 17.83
CA ARG A 235 -10.32 15.48 18.93
C ARG A 235 -8.80 15.38 18.85
N PRO A 236 -8.07 16.37 19.38
CA PRO A 236 -6.62 16.48 19.23
C PRO A 236 -5.82 15.22 19.57
N GLY A 237 -6.15 14.52 20.66
CA GLY A 237 -5.43 13.31 21.07
C GLY A 237 -5.55 12.12 20.10
N LEU A 238 -6.47 12.19 19.13
CA LEU A 238 -6.63 11.20 18.06
C LEU A 238 -6.24 11.76 16.68
N MET A 239 -5.57 12.92 16.63
CA MET A 239 -5.23 13.58 15.38
C MET A 239 -3.74 13.75 15.17
N ALA A 240 -3.35 13.76 13.89
CA ALA A 240 -2.06 14.27 13.46
C ALA A 240 -2.20 15.23 12.29
N VAL A 241 -1.33 16.24 12.24
CA VAL A 241 -1.13 17.08 11.06
C VAL A 241 0.22 16.72 10.43
N VAL A 242 0.18 16.27 9.18
CA VAL A 242 1.38 15.96 8.38
C VAL A 242 1.56 17.06 7.34
N ALA A 243 2.73 17.68 7.27
CA ALA A 243 3.10 18.66 6.26
C ALA A 243 4.44 18.27 5.64
N VAL A 244 4.45 17.97 4.35
CA VAL A 244 5.67 17.63 3.59
C VAL A 244 5.73 18.42 2.31
N GLY A 245 6.83 19.13 2.03
CA GLY A 245 6.92 19.91 0.79
C GLY A 245 7.94 21.04 0.80
N ASP A 246 7.86 21.87 -0.22
CA ASP A 246 8.84 22.93 -0.47
C ASP A 246 8.45 24.20 0.28
N PHE A 247 8.86 24.25 1.55
CA PHE A 247 8.60 25.33 2.50
C PHE A 247 9.67 25.36 3.61
N ASP A 248 9.64 26.39 4.46
CA ASP A 248 10.41 26.44 5.70
C ASP A 248 9.74 25.58 6.80
N PRO A 249 10.42 24.55 7.34
CA PRO A 249 9.83 23.70 8.39
C PRO A 249 9.48 24.43 9.68
N GLY A 250 10.22 25.47 10.06
CA GLY A 250 9.96 26.24 11.27
C GLY A 250 8.67 27.06 11.17
N GLU A 251 8.46 27.72 10.03
CA GLU A 251 7.21 28.42 9.72
C GLU A 251 6.02 27.46 9.75
N MET A 252 6.16 26.29 9.13
CA MET A 252 5.09 25.30 9.05
C MET A 252 4.73 24.70 10.41
N GLU A 253 5.73 24.41 11.24
CA GLU A 253 5.52 23.98 12.62
C GLU A 253 4.78 25.04 13.44
N GLN A 254 5.17 26.32 13.32
CA GLN A 254 4.50 27.41 14.04
C GLN A 254 3.04 27.57 13.62
N ARG A 255 2.73 27.39 12.32
CA ARG A 255 1.36 27.40 11.81
C ARG A 255 0.51 26.29 12.42
N ILE A 256 1.06 25.08 12.54
CA ILE A 256 0.39 23.97 13.22
C ILE A 256 0.14 24.32 14.69
N ARG A 257 1.15 24.79 15.41
CA ARG A 257 1.02 25.18 16.83
C ARG A 257 -0.08 26.23 17.03
N THR A 258 -0.09 27.28 16.21
CA THR A 258 -1.08 28.37 16.31
C THR A 258 -2.48 27.91 15.92
N GLY A 259 -2.63 27.16 14.81
CA GLY A 259 -3.94 26.74 14.32
C GLY A 259 -4.60 25.65 15.17
N PHE A 260 -3.81 24.70 15.68
CA PHE A 260 -4.35 23.51 16.35
C PHE A 260 -4.14 23.50 17.87
N GLY A 261 -3.27 24.34 18.42
CA GLY A 261 -2.94 24.33 19.85
C GLY A 261 -4.10 24.73 20.78
N THR A 262 -5.12 25.42 20.27
CA THR A 262 -6.29 25.86 21.05
C THR A 262 -7.41 24.81 21.10
N LEU A 263 -7.31 23.75 20.27
CA LEU A 263 -8.28 22.67 20.26
C LEU A 263 -8.25 21.90 21.58
N ARG A 264 -9.41 21.37 22.00
CA ARG A 264 -9.59 20.71 23.29
C ARG A 264 -10.10 19.29 23.12
N ASN A 265 -9.57 18.36 23.91
CA ASN A 265 -10.22 17.07 24.12
C ASN A 265 -11.40 17.24 25.08
N PRO A 266 -12.48 16.47 24.93
CA PRO A 266 -13.54 16.42 25.92
C PRO A 266 -13.01 15.85 27.25
N PRO A 267 -13.44 16.38 28.42
CA PRO A 267 -12.91 15.96 29.74
C PRO A 267 -13.03 14.46 30.05
N ALA A 268 -14.01 13.78 29.47
CA ALA A 268 -14.26 12.34 29.62
C ALA A 268 -14.22 11.63 28.26
N ALA A 269 -13.18 11.91 27.47
CA ALA A 269 -12.90 11.27 26.20
C ALA A 269 -12.87 9.73 26.31
N GLN A 270 -13.66 9.00 25.52
CA GLN A 270 -13.64 7.54 25.54
C GLN A 270 -12.31 7.01 25.01
N VAL A 271 -11.71 5.99 25.64
CA VAL A 271 -10.50 5.37 25.05
C VAL A 271 -10.86 4.74 23.70
N ARG A 272 -10.08 5.05 22.66
CA ARG A 272 -10.27 4.45 21.34
C ARG A 272 -9.99 2.95 21.41
N ALA A 273 -11.04 2.14 21.28
CA ALA A 273 -10.92 0.68 21.31
C ALA A 273 -10.16 0.13 20.08
N VAL A 274 -9.50 -1.01 20.26
CA VAL A 274 -8.97 -1.85 19.18
C VAL A 274 -9.75 -3.16 19.21
N TYR A 275 -10.40 -3.51 18.11
CA TYR A 275 -11.20 -4.72 18.01
C TYR A 275 -10.38 -5.86 17.39
N PRO A 276 -10.33 -7.06 18.00
CA PRO A 276 -9.58 -8.19 17.46
C PRO A 276 -10.32 -8.81 16.26
N VAL A 277 -9.56 -9.42 15.36
CA VAL A 277 -10.09 -10.37 14.37
C VAL A 277 -9.86 -11.79 14.91
N PRO A 278 -10.90 -12.64 15.03
CA PRO A 278 -10.73 -14.02 15.46
C PRO A 278 -9.80 -14.82 14.55
N ILE A 279 -8.79 -15.44 15.16
CA ILE A 279 -7.87 -16.37 14.52
C ILE A 279 -8.12 -17.75 15.11
N GLY A 280 -8.92 -18.57 14.41
CA GLY A 280 -9.25 -19.94 14.81
C GLY A 280 -8.40 -20.99 14.10
N ASP A 281 -8.54 -22.25 14.49
CA ASP A 281 -7.78 -23.38 13.92
C ASP A 281 -8.46 -24.09 12.75
N THR A 282 -9.62 -23.57 12.31
CA THR A 282 -10.41 -24.14 11.21
C THR A 282 -10.27 -23.31 9.94
N THR A 283 -10.30 -24.00 8.80
CA THR A 283 -10.30 -23.34 7.49
C THR A 283 -11.71 -22.87 7.14
N ARG A 284 -11.88 -21.56 6.93
CA ARG A 284 -13.10 -20.96 6.37
C ARG A 284 -12.97 -20.88 4.85
N VAL A 285 -14.06 -21.10 4.12
CA VAL A 285 -14.08 -21.09 2.66
C VAL A 285 -15.31 -20.34 2.18
N GLN A 286 -15.13 -19.37 1.29
CA GLN A 286 -16.21 -18.70 0.58
C GLN A 286 -15.92 -18.70 -0.91
N VAL A 287 -16.86 -19.24 -1.69
CA VAL A 287 -16.89 -19.06 -3.14
C VAL A 287 -17.99 -18.05 -3.47
N ALA A 288 -17.64 -17.03 -4.23
CA ALA A 288 -18.55 -16.00 -4.67
C ALA A 288 -18.51 -15.93 -6.19
N SER A 289 -19.66 -15.98 -6.83
CA SER A 289 -19.81 -15.76 -8.26
C SER A 289 -20.42 -14.39 -8.55
N ASP A 290 -20.09 -13.86 -9.72
CA ASP A 290 -20.72 -12.68 -10.29
C ASP A 290 -20.66 -12.71 -11.84
N PRO A 291 -21.74 -12.36 -12.57
CA PRO A 291 -21.79 -12.43 -14.02
C PRO A 291 -20.88 -11.40 -14.73
N GLU A 292 -20.46 -10.34 -14.05
CA GLU A 292 -19.58 -9.30 -14.62
C GLU A 292 -18.08 -9.69 -14.57
N LEU A 293 -17.71 -10.76 -13.85
CA LEU A 293 -16.31 -11.18 -13.78
C LEU A 293 -15.85 -11.84 -15.09
N THR A 294 -14.63 -11.49 -15.50
CA THR A 294 -13.96 -12.04 -16.69
C THR A 294 -12.91 -13.10 -16.35
N ASN A 295 -12.43 -13.13 -15.10
CA ASN A 295 -11.40 -14.04 -14.62
C ASN A 295 -11.81 -14.64 -13.27
N SER A 296 -11.23 -15.81 -12.95
CA SER A 296 -11.38 -16.42 -11.64
C SER A 296 -10.15 -16.13 -10.78
N ILE A 297 -10.37 -15.78 -9.52
CA ILE A 297 -9.31 -15.49 -8.55
C ILE A 297 -9.56 -16.34 -7.31
N VAL A 298 -8.50 -16.93 -6.76
CA VAL A 298 -8.55 -17.61 -5.47
C VAL A 298 -7.42 -17.10 -4.59
N ASN A 299 -7.75 -16.81 -3.32
CA ASN A 299 -6.81 -16.37 -2.31
C ASN A 299 -6.93 -17.27 -1.08
N VAL A 300 -5.80 -17.69 -0.55
CA VAL A 300 -5.65 -18.39 0.73
C VAL A 300 -4.97 -17.44 1.68
N TYR A 301 -5.76 -16.83 2.56
CA TYR A 301 -5.26 -16.00 3.65
C TYR A 301 -4.95 -16.85 4.86
N HIS A 302 -3.84 -16.57 5.53
CA HIS A 302 -3.48 -17.02 6.86
C HIS A 302 -3.46 -15.80 7.75
N LEU A 303 -4.56 -15.58 8.50
CA LEU A 303 -4.64 -14.45 9.42
C LEU A 303 -3.72 -14.68 10.61
N GLN A 304 -2.92 -13.66 10.92
CA GLN A 304 -1.90 -13.68 11.96
C GLN A 304 -2.13 -12.54 12.96
N PRO A 305 -1.73 -12.73 14.24
CA PRO A 305 -1.67 -11.61 15.18
C PRO A 305 -0.78 -10.50 14.64
N LEU A 306 -1.12 -9.25 14.96
CA LEU A 306 -0.27 -8.12 14.63
C LEU A 306 1.11 -8.25 15.28
N ARG A 307 2.18 -7.98 14.53
CA ARG A 307 3.52 -7.79 15.07
C ARG A 307 3.79 -6.31 15.30
N THR A 308 4.36 -6.00 16.47
CA THR A 308 4.60 -4.62 16.91
C THR A 308 6.08 -4.33 17.12
N ASP A 309 6.96 -5.21 16.63
CA ASP A 309 8.40 -5.03 16.78
C ASP A 309 8.89 -3.93 15.84
N THR A 310 9.38 -2.85 16.43
CA THR A 310 9.93 -1.67 15.73
C THR A 310 11.45 -1.61 15.87
N THR A 311 12.08 -2.70 16.31
CA THR A 311 13.53 -2.77 16.50
C THR A 311 14.27 -3.17 15.22
N VAL A 312 15.61 -3.07 15.25
CA VAL A 312 16.51 -3.60 14.23
C VAL A 312 16.28 -5.10 13.99
N ALA A 313 16.01 -5.89 15.04
CA ALA A 313 15.65 -7.30 14.91
C ALA A 313 14.34 -7.48 14.13
N GLY A 314 13.31 -6.69 14.47
CA GLY A 314 12.04 -6.68 13.76
C GLY A 314 12.19 -6.31 12.27
N TYR A 315 13.05 -5.34 11.96
CA TYR A 315 13.36 -4.96 10.57
C TYR A 315 14.10 -6.08 9.82
N ARG A 316 15.08 -6.72 10.47
CA ARG A 316 15.77 -7.89 9.87
C ARG A 316 14.77 -9.00 9.56
N GLN A 317 13.82 -9.26 10.46
CA GLN A 317 12.76 -10.24 10.22
C GLN A 317 11.90 -9.85 9.01
N GLN A 318 11.54 -8.57 8.83
CA GLN A 318 10.84 -8.11 7.62
C GLN A 318 11.67 -8.33 6.34
N LEU A 319 13.02 -8.25 6.40
CA LEU A 319 13.88 -8.61 5.27
C LEU A 319 13.83 -10.11 4.97
N VAL A 320 13.90 -10.98 5.97
CA VAL A 320 13.76 -12.45 5.81
C VAL A 320 12.45 -12.78 5.07
N GLU A 321 11.39 -12.10 5.44
CA GLU A 321 10.05 -12.27 4.88
C GLU A 321 9.90 -11.72 3.47
N THR A 322 10.53 -10.58 3.19
CA THR A 322 10.64 -10.03 1.84
C THR A 322 11.36 -11.01 0.92
N LEU A 323 12.45 -11.62 1.41
CA LEU A 323 13.20 -12.64 0.68
C LEU A 323 12.36 -13.91 0.43
N TYR A 324 11.61 -14.39 1.43
CA TYR A 324 10.70 -15.53 1.28
C TYR A 324 9.68 -15.29 0.18
N ASN A 325 8.93 -14.18 0.26
CA ASN A 325 7.90 -13.85 -0.72
C ASN A 325 8.53 -13.64 -2.10
N GLY A 326 9.70 -12.99 -2.19
CA GLY A 326 10.43 -12.80 -3.44
C GLY A 326 10.83 -14.11 -4.12
N MET A 327 11.37 -15.07 -3.37
CA MET A 327 11.73 -16.39 -3.91
C MET A 327 10.49 -17.18 -4.35
N LEU A 328 9.44 -17.22 -3.52
CA LEU A 328 8.22 -17.93 -3.88
C LEU A 328 7.53 -17.31 -5.11
N ASN A 329 7.48 -15.98 -5.19
CA ASN A 329 6.93 -15.28 -6.36
C ASN A 329 7.69 -15.58 -7.64
N ARG A 330 9.02 -15.74 -7.59
CA ARG A 330 9.81 -16.15 -8.75
C ARG A 330 9.48 -17.56 -9.21
N ARG A 331 9.37 -18.53 -8.29
CA ARG A 331 8.91 -19.89 -8.64
C ARG A 331 7.51 -19.89 -9.24
N MET A 332 6.58 -19.12 -8.67
CA MET A 332 5.24 -18.95 -9.23
C MET A 332 5.28 -18.36 -10.64
N HIS A 333 6.17 -17.39 -10.89
CA HIS A 333 6.37 -16.82 -12.21
C HIS A 333 6.95 -17.82 -13.21
N GLU A 334 7.92 -18.65 -12.81
CA GLU A 334 8.47 -19.71 -13.66
C GLU A 334 7.39 -20.72 -14.09
N ILE A 335 6.47 -21.07 -13.18
CA ILE A 335 5.33 -21.94 -13.49
C ILE A 335 4.44 -21.35 -14.59
N THR A 336 4.28 -20.02 -14.68
CA THR A 336 3.46 -19.39 -15.73
C THR A 336 4.06 -19.49 -17.12
N GLN A 337 5.37 -19.74 -17.22
CA GLN A 337 6.07 -19.90 -18.50
C GLN A 337 5.88 -21.30 -19.12
N ARG A 338 5.28 -22.24 -18.37
CA ARG A 338 5.02 -23.59 -18.86
C ARG A 338 3.83 -23.61 -19.84
N PRO A 339 3.88 -24.42 -20.92
CA PRO A 339 2.75 -24.57 -21.84
C PRO A 339 1.45 -25.01 -21.16
N ASP A 340 1.57 -25.80 -20.09
CA ASP A 340 0.45 -26.35 -19.33
C ASP A 340 0.19 -25.60 -18.01
N ALA A 341 0.62 -24.33 -17.88
CA ALA A 341 0.53 -23.55 -16.65
C ALA A 341 -0.86 -23.64 -15.98
N PRO A 342 -0.94 -24.01 -14.68
CA PRO A 342 -2.20 -24.20 -13.97
C PRO A 342 -2.92 -22.87 -13.65
N PHE A 343 -2.21 -21.74 -13.72
CA PHE A 343 -2.71 -20.40 -13.49
C PHE A 343 -2.05 -19.39 -14.44
N VAL A 344 -2.70 -18.25 -14.64
CA VAL A 344 -2.20 -17.13 -15.45
C VAL A 344 -1.22 -16.27 -14.65
N ALA A 345 -1.49 -16.12 -13.36
CA ALA A 345 -0.62 -15.45 -12.41
C ALA A 345 -0.83 -16.09 -11.04
N ALA A 346 0.21 -16.11 -10.22
CA ALA A 346 0.11 -16.47 -8.81
C ALA A 346 1.08 -15.61 -8.00
N TYR A 347 0.79 -15.47 -6.71
CA TYR A 347 1.59 -14.64 -5.83
C TYR A 347 1.59 -15.14 -4.39
N SER A 348 2.63 -14.73 -3.67
CA SER A 348 2.84 -14.83 -2.24
C SER A 348 3.05 -13.41 -1.72
N ALA A 349 2.30 -13.04 -0.68
CA ALA A 349 2.39 -11.72 -0.08
C ALA A 349 2.08 -11.77 1.42
N GLN A 350 2.52 -10.76 2.13
CA GLN A 350 2.12 -10.52 3.51
C GLN A 350 1.81 -9.05 3.73
N GLY A 351 1.14 -8.75 4.83
CA GLY A 351 0.98 -7.37 5.27
C GLY A 351 0.01 -7.23 6.42
N ARG A 352 -0.23 -5.98 6.83
CA ARG A 352 -1.28 -5.66 7.79
C ARG A 352 -2.63 -5.68 7.08
N TYR A 353 -3.60 -6.41 7.64
CA TYR A 353 -4.96 -6.43 7.09
C TYR A 353 -5.84 -5.35 7.73
N VAL A 354 -5.84 -5.33 9.08
CA VAL A 354 -6.51 -4.34 9.92
C VAL A 354 -5.65 -4.06 11.14
N ARG A 355 -6.05 -3.10 11.98
CA ARG A 355 -5.23 -2.71 13.13
C ARG A 355 -4.84 -3.84 14.09
N SER A 356 -5.64 -4.89 14.19
CA SER A 356 -5.40 -6.00 15.11
C SER A 356 -4.82 -7.25 14.48
N SER A 357 -4.62 -7.29 13.16
CA SER A 357 -4.22 -8.52 12.47
C SER A 357 -3.41 -8.25 11.20
N GLU A 358 -2.38 -9.06 11.02
CA GLU A 358 -1.62 -9.24 9.78
C GLU A 358 -2.15 -10.45 9.00
N PHE A 359 -1.71 -10.59 7.76
CA PHE A 359 -1.98 -11.74 6.93
C PHE A 359 -0.72 -12.17 6.19
N TYR A 360 -0.61 -13.48 5.98
CA TYR A 360 0.13 -14.06 4.86
C TYR A 360 -0.89 -14.57 3.84
N ALA A 361 -0.65 -14.38 2.54
CA ALA A 361 -1.55 -14.78 1.48
C ALA A 361 -0.82 -15.48 0.34
N LEU A 362 -1.47 -16.52 -0.16
CA LEU A 362 -1.18 -17.15 -1.44
C LEU A 362 -2.37 -16.94 -2.36
N GLY A 363 -2.14 -16.48 -3.58
CA GLY A 363 -3.23 -16.24 -4.52
C GLY A 363 -2.90 -16.68 -5.93
N ALA A 364 -3.94 -16.99 -6.71
CA ALA A 364 -3.83 -17.30 -8.13
C ALA A 364 -5.00 -16.73 -8.94
N VAL A 365 -4.66 -16.30 -10.16
CA VAL A 365 -5.60 -15.99 -11.23
C VAL A 365 -5.69 -17.22 -12.13
N ALA A 366 -6.85 -17.84 -12.19
CA ALA A 366 -7.10 -19.04 -12.98
C ALA A 366 -7.89 -18.72 -14.24
N ARG A 367 -7.67 -19.52 -15.29
CA ARG A 367 -8.60 -19.60 -16.40
C ARG A 367 -9.95 -20.12 -15.91
N GLU A 368 -10.99 -19.90 -16.71
CA GLU A 368 -12.34 -20.38 -16.42
C GLU A 368 -12.36 -21.88 -16.09
N GLY A 369 -13.04 -22.26 -15.00
CA GLY A 369 -13.06 -23.64 -14.48
C GLY A 369 -11.76 -24.13 -13.83
N GLY A 370 -10.67 -23.38 -13.91
CA GLY A 370 -9.34 -23.79 -13.46
C GLY A 370 -9.03 -23.54 -11.98
N VAL A 371 -9.95 -23.00 -11.19
CA VAL A 371 -9.67 -22.59 -9.80
C VAL A 371 -9.14 -23.72 -8.92
N PRO A 372 -9.75 -24.91 -8.86
CA PRO A 372 -9.22 -26.00 -8.04
C PRO A 372 -7.80 -26.39 -8.46
N ARG A 373 -7.52 -26.46 -9.77
CA ARG A 373 -6.19 -26.80 -10.31
C ARG A 373 -5.15 -25.73 -9.98
N ALA A 374 -5.51 -24.45 -10.11
CA ALA A 374 -4.64 -23.33 -9.75
C ALA A 374 -4.32 -23.33 -8.25
N LEU A 375 -5.33 -23.53 -7.42
CA LEU A 375 -5.19 -23.61 -5.97
C LEU A 375 -4.30 -24.80 -5.55
N GLU A 376 -4.53 -25.98 -6.12
CA GLU A 376 -3.73 -27.18 -5.90
C GLU A 376 -2.26 -26.92 -6.25
N ALA A 377 -1.98 -26.31 -7.41
CA ALA A 377 -0.62 -25.98 -7.84
C ALA A 377 0.08 -24.96 -6.92
N VAL A 378 -0.63 -23.91 -6.48
CA VAL A 378 -0.08 -22.94 -5.53
C VAL A 378 0.24 -23.59 -4.19
N MET A 379 -0.66 -24.43 -3.69
CA MET A 379 -0.43 -25.16 -2.44
C MET A 379 0.68 -26.20 -2.57
N ALA A 380 0.83 -26.85 -3.73
CA ALA A 380 1.92 -27.78 -4.01
C ALA A 380 3.29 -27.08 -4.02
N GLU A 381 3.38 -25.88 -4.59
CA GLU A 381 4.64 -25.13 -4.56
C GLU A 381 4.96 -24.62 -3.15
N ALA A 382 3.95 -24.21 -2.39
CA ALA A 382 4.11 -23.87 -0.98
C ALA A 382 4.60 -25.10 -0.16
N ALA A 383 4.02 -26.28 -0.39
CA ALA A 383 4.47 -27.53 0.22
C ALA A 383 5.88 -27.94 -0.21
N ARG A 384 6.31 -27.61 -1.44
CA ARG A 384 7.68 -27.84 -1.91
C ARG A 384 8.69 -27.06 -1.09
N VAL A 385 8.39 -25.81 -0.76
CA VAL A 385 9.23 -25.01 0.14
C VAL A 385 9.23 -25.61 1.55
N GLU A 386 8.09 -26.08 2.06
CA GLU A 386 8.02 -26.70 3.38
C GLU A 386 8.87 -27.98 3.49
N GLN A 387 8.87 -28.81 2.44
CA GLN A 387 9.55 -30.11 2.38
C GLN A 387 11.04 -30.00 2.04
N HIS A 388 11.39 -29.14 1.08
CA HIS A 388 12.75 -29.09 0.49
C HIS A 388 13.44 -27.74 0.66
N GLY A 389 12.69 -26.70 1.02
CA GLY A 389 13.21 -25.34 1.15
C GLY A 389 13.51 -24.64 -0.17
N PHE A 390 14.05 -23.44 -0.03
CA PHE A 390 14.78 -22.71 -1.06
C PHE A 390 16.25 -23.10 -1.07
N THR A 391 16.88 -22.89 -2.21
CA THR A 391 18.33 -23.03 -2.39
C THR A 391 19.08 -21.73 -2.08
N SER A 392 20.39 -21.81 -1.86
CA SER A 392 21.23 -20.61 -1.69
C SER A 392 21.28 -19.74 -2.94
N GLY A 393 21.26 -20.35 -4.13
CA GLY A 393 21.25 -19.62 -5.41
C GLY A 393 20.01 -18.74 -5.55
N GLU A 394 18.83 -19.27 -5.21
CA GLU A 394 17.58 -18.49 -5.17
C GLU A 394 17.71 -17.29 -4.22
N LEU A 395 18.22 -17.53 -3.01
CA LEU A 395 18.39 -16.50 -1.99
C LEU A 395 19.33 -15.39 -2.46
N ASP A 396 20.49 -15.75 -3.02
CA ASP A 396 21.51 -14.79 -3.46
C ASP A 396 20.96 -13.89 -4.57
N ARG A 397 20.19 -14.45 -5.51
CA ARG A 397 19.52 -13.66 -6.55
C ARG A 397 18.48 -12.70 -5.98
N VAL A 398 17.66 -13.11 -5.00
CA VAL A 398 16.65 -12.20 -4.43
C VAL A 398 17.33 -11.14 -3.54
N LYS A 399 18.38 -11.49 -2.80
CA LYS A 399 19.18 -10.50 -2.06
C LYS A 399 19.76 -9.44 -2.99
N ALA A 400 20.29 -9.85 -4.14
CA ALA A 400 20.83 -8.91 -5.12
C ALA A 400 19.75 -7.94 -5.62
N ASP A 401 18.53 -8.42 -5.90
CA ASP A 401 17.41 -7.56 -6.29
C ASP A 401 17.00 -6.57 -5.19
N VAL A 402 16.88 -7.07 -3.94
CA VAL A 402 16.55 -6.22 -2.79
C VAL A 402 17.62 -5.15 -2.60
N LEU A 403 18.90 -5.51 -2.59
CA LEU A 403 19.98 -4.54 -2.44
C LEU A 403 19.96 -3.50 -3.57
N ARG A 404 19.80 -3.92 -4.83
CA ARG A 404 19.72 -2.99 -5.97
C ARG A 404 18.55 -2.02 -5.84
N ALA A 405 17.39 -2.48 -5.38
CA ALA A 405 16.23 -1.61 -5.17
C ALA A 405 16.52 -0.53 -4.11
N TYR A 406 17.19 -0.88 -3.02
CA TYR A 406 17.60 0.08 -1.99
C TYR A 406 18.75 1.00 -2.45
N GLU A 407 19.68 0.50 -3.27
CA GLU A 407 20.73 1.31 -3.91
C GLU A 407 20.11 2.38 -4.82
N GLN A 408 19.15 1.99 -5.66
CA GLN A 408 18.42 2.92 -6.51
C GLN A 408 17.64 3.94 -5.68
N ALA A 409 16.87 3.50 -4.68
CA ALA A 409 16.11 4.40 -3.83
C ALA A 409 17.02 5.40 -3.10
N TYR A 410 18.21 4.97 -2.66
CA TYR A 410 19.20 5.85 -2.05
C TYR A 410 19.81 6.83 -3.05
N ALA A 411 20.13 6.39 -4.27
CA ALA A 411 20.65 7.24 -5.34
C ALA A 411 19.62 8.30 -5.77
N GLU A 412 18.34 7.93 -5.81
CA GLU A 412 17.22 8.78 -6.18
C GLU A 412 16.54 9.49 -4.99
N ARG A 413 17.14 9.47 -3.79
CA ARG A 413 16.51 9.98 -2.55
C ARG A 413 16.01 11.43 -2.64
N ASP A 414 16.70 12.26 -3.42
CA ASP A 414 16.33 13.68 -3.64
C ASP A 414 15.18 13.85 -4.66
N GLN A 415 14.77 12.77 -5.32
CA GLN A 415 13.61 12.70 -6.22
C GLN A 415 12.36 12.10 -5.56
N GLN A 416 12.41 11.79 -4.25
CA GLN A 416 11.24 11.28 -3.53
C GLN A 416 10.11 12.29 -3.53
N GLU A 417 8.92 11.86 -3.96
CA GLU A 417 7.73 12.69 -3.96
C GLU A 417 7.23 12.95 -2.53
N SER A 418 6.75 14.16 -2.28
CA SER A 418 6.21 14.56 -0.98
C SER A 418 5.04 13.67 -0.52
N ASP A 419 4.30 13.08 -1.46
CA ASP A 419 3.13 12.24 -1.14
C ASP A 419 3.52 10.89 -0.53
N ALA A 420 4.64 10.32 -0.96
CA ALA A 420 5.18 9.06 -0.43
C ALA A 420 5.65 9.27 1.01
N LEU A 421 6.44 10.32 1.25
CA LEU A 421 6.92 10.70 2.58
C LEU A 421 5.77 11.03 3.54
N ALA A 422 4.77 11.78 3.08
CA ALA A 422 3.59 12.05 3.89
C ALA A 422 2.81 10.76 4.22
N ALA A 423 2.82 9.74 3.34
CA ALA A 423 2.19 8.45 3.60
C ALA A 423 2.92 7.64 4.67
N GLU A 424 4.25 7.68 4.70
CA GLU A 424 5.06 7.08 5.76
C GLU A 424 4.69 7.65 7.14
N TYR A 425 4.55 8.98 7.25
CA TYR A 425 4.18 9.61 8.53
C TYR A 425 2.74 9.34 8.96
N VAL A 426 1.82 9.22 8.00
CA VAL A 426 0.45 8.74 8.25
C VAL A 426 0.51 7.31 8.83
N GLY A 427 1.27 6.41 8.19
CA GLY A 427 1.48 5.04 8.66
C GLY A 427 2.12 4.97 10.05
N HIS A 428 3.14 5.79 10.30
CA HIS A 428 3.79 5.90 11.60
C HIS A 428 2.81 6.35 12.69
N PHE A 429 2.01 7.39 12.45
CA PHE A 429 1.03 7.88 13.42
C PHE A 429 -0.05 6.82 13.76
N LEU A 430 -0.62 6.18 12.73
CA LEU A 430 -1.77 5.30 12.87
C LEU A 430 -1.38 3.90 13.37
N ASN A 431 -0.24 3.39 12.91
CA ASN A 431 0.12 1.99 13.03
C ASN A 431 1.46 1.74 13.74
N GLY A 432 2.22 2.79 14.05
CA GLY A 432 3.57 2.67 14.59
C GLY A 432 4.56 2.09 13.57
N ALA A 433 4.27 2.19 12.27
CA ALA A 433 5.17 1.73 11.22
C ALA A 433 6.50 2.51 11.31
N PRO A 434 7.65 1.82 11.31
CA PRO A 434 8.95 2.50 11.24
C PRO A 434 9.03 3.37 9.98
N ALA A 435 9.59 4.57 10.12
CA ALA A 435 9.88 5.46 9.00
C ALA A 435 11.25 6.14 9.21
N PRO A 436 12.36 5.37 9.21
CA PRO A 436 13.71 5.87 9.50
C PRO A 436 14.34 6.68 8.36
N GLY A 437 13.70 6.66 7.18
CA GLY A 437 14.18 7.34 5.98
C GLY A 437 15.14 6.49 5.15
N VAL A 438 15.11 6.70 3.83
CA VAL A 438 15.80 5.85 2.84
C VAL A 438 17.30 5.67 3.07
N ALA A 439 17.98 6.68 3.63
CA ALA A 439 19.40 6.59 3.96
C ALA A 439 19.67 5.58 5.09
N ALA A 440 18.84 5.58 6.13
CA ALA A 440 18.97 4.64 7.23
C ALA A 440 18.55 3.23 6.80
N GLU A 441 17.51 3.10 5.99
CA GLU A 441 17.07 1.82 5.44
C GLU A 441 18.13 1.19 4.55
N TYR A 442 18.75 1.96 3.64
CA TYR A 442 19.82 1.46 2.79
C TYR A 442 20.99 0.92 3.61
N GLU A 443 21.42 1.64 4.64
CA GLU A 443 22.51 1.19 5.52
C GLU A 443 22.10 -0.06 6.32
N LEU A 444 20.88 -0.13 6.84
CA LEU A 444 20.36 -1.33 7.50
C LEU A 444 20.36 -2.53 6.56
N VAL A 445 19.90 -2.37 5.32
CA VAL A 445 19.90 -3.44 4.31
C VAL A 445 21.33 -3.88 4.01
N ARG A 446 22.26 -2.95 3.77
CA ARG A 446 23.68 -3.29 3.53
C ARG A 446 24.31 -4.10 4.66
N MET A 447 23.98 -3.77 5.92
CA MET A 447 24.54 -4.43 7.09
C MET A 447 23.88 -5.78 7.38
N LEU A 448 22.55 -5.87 7.26
CA LEU A 448 21.76 -7.01 7.73
C LEU A 448 21.54 -8.06 6.64
N LEU A 449 21.33 -7.66 5.38
CA LEU A 449 20.98 -8.56 4.28
C LEU A 449 22.02 -9.65 4.01
N PRO A 450 23.35 -9.38 4.05
CA PRO A 450 24.36 -10.41 3.83
C PRO A 450 24.26 -11.55 4.84
N GLY A 451 23.93 -11.26 6.10
CA GLY A 451 23.88 -12.21 7.20
C GLY A 451 22.62 -13.07 7.29
N ILE A 452 21.66 -12.93 6.35
CA ILE A 452 20.46 -13.78 6.31
C ILE A 452 20.79 -15.11 5.63
N ALA A 453 20.66 -16.23 6.33
CA ALA A 453 20.90 -17.56 5.77
C ALA A 453 19.60 -18.18 5.20
N VAL A 454 19.75 -19.05 4.19
CA VAL A 454 18.59 -19.73 3.56
C VAL A 454 17.80 -20.59 4.54
N GLY A 455 18.48 -21.17 5.53
CA GLY A 455 17.83 -21.92 6.61
C GLY A 455 16.84 -21.08 7.42
N GLU A 456 17.12 -19.80 7.64
CA GLU A 456 16.22 -18.89 8.34
C GLU A 456 14.98 -18.58 7.51
N VAL A 457 15.15 -18.39 6.20
CA VAL A 457 14.03 -18.13 5.29
C VAL A 457 13.13 -19.37 5.16
N ASN A 458 13.72 -20.56 5.13
CA ASN A 458 12.99 -21.82 5.02
C ASN A 458 12.09 -22.12 6.23
N VAL A 459 12.40 -21.57 7.41
CA VAL A 459 11.56 -21.73 8.61
C VAL A 459 10.16 -21.14 8.39
N LEU A 460 10.06 -20.03 7.65
CA LEU A 460 8.79 -19.31 7.44
C LEU A 460 7.71 -20.16 6.76
N ALA A 461 8.08 -21.13 5.91
CA ALA A 461 7.11 -22.02 5.29
C ALA A 461 6.26 -22.76 6.34
N ARG A 462 6.90 -23.26 7.40
CA ARG A 462 6.23 -24.00 8.48
C ARG A 462 5.45 -23.09 9.42
N GLU A 463 5.87 -21.83 9.57
CA GLU A 463 5.20 -20.85 10.43
C GLU A 463 3.95 -20.27 9.75
N TRP A 464 4.00 -20.05 8.45
CA TRP A 464 2.95 -19.35 7.71
C TRP A 464 1.94 -20.26 7.03
N ILE A 465 2.36 -21.41 6.49
CA ILE A 465 1.48 -22.32 5.76
C ILE A 465 0.82 -23.28 6.75
N THR A 466 -0.04 -22.74 7.61
CA THR A 466 -0.74 -23.53 8.65
C THR A 466 -2.25 -23.55 8.43
N ASN A 467 -2.95 -24.46 9.10
CA ASN A 467 -4.43 -24.44 9.09
C ASN A 467 -5.01 -23.29 9.95
N ARG A 468 -4.19 -22.70 10.83
CA ARG A 468 -4.57 -21.63 11.74
C ARG A 468 -4.80 -20.33 10.98
N GLY A 469 -5.90 -19.65 11.31
CA GLY A 469 -6.30 -18.41 10.67
C GLY A 469 -6.66 -18.54 9.19
N ARG A 470 -6.78 -19.77 8.65
CA ARG A 470 -6.88 -19.97 7.21
C ARG A 470 -8.26 -19.62 6.66
N VAL A 471 -8.30 -18.72 5.69
CA VAL A 471 -9.52 -18.31 4.96
C VAL A 471 -9.27 -18.41 3.46
N VAL A 472 -10.12 -19.16 2.77
CA VAL A 472 -10.04 -19.34 1.32
C VAL A 472 -11.18 -18.56 0.68
N LEU A 473 -10.84 -17.57 -0.14
CA LEU A 473 -11.81 -16.75 -0.86
C LEU A 473 -11.63 -16.96 -2.35
N ALA A 474 -12.66 -17.47 -3.03
CA ALA A 474 -12.68 -17.60 -4.47
C ALA A 474 -13.74 -16.68 -5.07
N SER A 475 -13.37 -15.98 -6.13
CA SER A 475 -14.23 -15.15 -6.97
C SER A 475 -14.24 -15.76 -8.37
N VAL A 476 -15.41 -16.09 -8.91
CA VAL A 476 -15.54 -16.77 -10.21
C VAL A 476 -16.62 -16.15 -11.11
N PRO A 477 -16.44 -16.12 -12.43
CA PRO A 477 -17.50 -15.73 -13.35
C PRO A 477 -18.76 -16.59 -13.18
N GLU A 478 -19.92 -15.95 -13.13
CA GLU A 478 -21.21 -16.66 -13.16
C GLU A 478 -21.60 -16.96 -14.60
N LYS A 479 -21.45 -18.22 -15.02
CA LYS A 479 -21.77 -18.67 -16.38
C LYS A 479 -22.46 -20.03 -16.34
N ALA A 480 -23.43 -20.23 -17.25
CA ALA A 480 -24.24 -21.45 -17.29
C ALA A 480 -23.46 -22.72 -17.69
N VAL A 481 -22.33 -22.57 -18.39
CA VAL A 481 -21.59 -23.69 -19.01
C VAL A 481 -20.50 -24.24 -18.09
N VAL A 482 -19.96 -23.43 -17.18
CA VAL A 482 -18.91 -23.84 -16.24
C VAL A 482 -19.40 -23.64 -14.82
N ALA A 483 -19.64 -24.74 -14.12
CA ALA A 483 -20.05 -24.69 -12.72
C ALA A 483 -18.95 -24.06 -11.86
N ALA A 484 -19.36 -23.16 -10.96
CA ALA A 484 -18.47 -22.66 -9.92
C ALA A 484 -17.96 -23.81 -9.05
N PRO A 485 -16.69 -23.77 -8.59
CA PRO A 485 -16.21 -24.74 -7.61
C PRO A 485 -17.01 -24.61 -6.32
N ASP A 486 -17.27 -25.71 -5.63
CA ASP A 486 -17.84 -25.67 -4.29
C ASP A 486 -16.74 -25.61 -3.20
N ALA A 487 -17.14 -25.34 -1.96
CA ALA A 487 -16.19 -25.28 -0.85
C ALA A 487 -15.47 -26.63 -0.62
N ALA A 488 -16.10 -27.76 -0.94
CA ALA A 488 -15.51 -29.09 -0.77
C ALA A 488 -14.35 -29.32 -1.76
N SER A 489 -14.53 -28.92 -3.02
CA SER A 489 -13.52 -29.00 -4.07
C SER A 489 -12.29 -28.15 -3.74
N LEU A 490 -12.48 -26.94 -3.18
CA LEU A 490 -11.35 -26.10 -2.76
C LEU A 490 -10.61 -26.69 -1.55
N ARG A 491 -11.34 -27.27 -0.59
CA ARG A 491 -10.71 -27.99 0.53
C ARG A 491 -9.92 -29.19 0.04
N GLN A 492 -10.43 -29.92 -0.94
CA GLN A 492 -9.75 -31.05 -1.54
C GLN A 492 -8.50 -30.61 -2.30
N ALA A 493 -8.57 -29.53 -3.10
CA ALA A 493 -7.41 -28.97 -3.79
C ALA A 493 -6.29 -28.55 -2.82
N ILE A 494 -6.65 -27.92 -1.70
CA ILE A 494 -5.69 -27.57 -0.64
C ILE A 494 -5.08 -28.82 -0.01
N ALA A 495 -5.90 -29.82 0.30
CA ALA A 495 -5.42 -31.07 0.90
C ALA A 495 -4.49 -31.83 -0.04
N ARG A 496 -4.80 -31.90 -1.35
CA ARG A 496 -3.94 -32.54 -2.35
C ARG A 496 -2.63 -31.80 -2.49
N GLY A 497 -2.66 -30.51 -2.83
CA GLY A 497 -1.43 -29.73 -3.00
C GLY A 497 -0.56 -29.70 -1.74
N GLY A 498 -1.17 -29.63 -0.56
CA GLY A 498 -0.44 -29.63 0.71
C GLY A 498 0.13 -30.98 1.14
N SER A 499 -0.36 -32.11 0.62
CA SER A 499 0.07 -33.46 1.03
C SER A 499 0.83 -34.21 -0.06
N GLU A 500 0.95 -33.63 -1.25
CA GLU A 500 1.68 -34.22 -2.35
C GLU A 500 3.17 -34.35 -2.01
N THR A 501 3.73 -35.54 -2.24
CA THR A 501 5.18 -35.72 -2.23
C THR A 501 5.71 -35.06 -3.50
N VAL A 502 6.24 -33.86 -3.34
CA VAL A 502 6.75 -33.06 -4.44
C VAL A 502 8.25 -33.31 -4.58
N VAL A 503 8.76 -33.29 -5.81
CA VAL A 503 10.20 -33.36 -6.08
C VAL A 503 10.87 -32.08 -5.57
N ALA A 504 12.15 -32.12 -5.21
CA ALA A 504 12.88 -30.89 -4.90
C ALA A 504 12.85 -29.93 -6.11
N TYR A 505 12.86 -28.62 -5.84
CA TYR A 505 13.05 -27.63 -6.90
C TYR A 505 14.47 -27.75 -7.45
N GLU A 506 14.61 -27.71 -8.76
CA GLU A 506 15.91 -27.70 -9.44
C GLU A 506 16.22 -26.27 -9.88
N ASP A 507 17.23 -25.67 -9.27
CA ASP A 507 17.71 -24.33 -9.63
C ASP A 507 18.55 -24.40 -10.90
N VAL A 508 17.88 -24.35 -12.05
CA VAL A 508 18.52 -24.36 -13.36
C VAL A 508 19.05 -22.95 -13.67
N VAL A 509 20.32 -22.71 -13.33
CA VAL A 509 21.04 -21.48 -13.68
C VAL A 509 21.88 -21.74 -14.93
N SER A 510 21.72 -20.88 -15.94
CA SER A 510 22.68 -20.78 -17.06
C SER A 510 23.54 -19.55 -16.84
N ASP A 511 24.86 -19.76 -16.76
CA ASP A 511 25.87 -18.70 -16.79
C ASP A 511 26.23 -18.30 -18.23
N ASP A 512 25.51 -18.81 -19.23
CA ASP A 512 25.77 -18.47 -20.62
C ASP A 512 25.50 -16.98 -20.85
N PRO A 513 26.40 -16.26 -21.54
CA PRO A 513 26.15 -14.88 -21.88
C PRO A 513 24.89 -14.80 -22.74
N LEU A 514 24.00 -13.83 -22.44
CA LEU A 514 22.78 -13.59 -23.23
C LEU A 514 23.07 -13.44 -24.74
N ILE A 515 24.28 -13.00 -25.06
CA ILE A 515 24.84 -12.99 -26.41
C ILE A 515 26.21 -13.71 -26.38
N PRO A 516 26.27 -15.02 -26.68
CA PRO A 516 27.51 -15.80 -26.59
C PRO A 516 28.62 -15.31 -27.51
N THR A 517 28.23 -14.67 -28.62
CA THR A 517 29.14 -14.03 -29.57
C THR A 517 28.60 -12.66 -29.86
N LEU A 518 29.26 -11.62 -29.34
CA LEU A 518 28.86 -10.24 -29.58
C LEU A 518 28.78 -9.97 -31.10
N PRO A 519 27.71 -9.33 -31.58
CA PRO A 519 27.60 -8.99 -33.00
C PRO A 519 28.72 -8.03 -33.40
N VAL A 520 29.13 -8.11 -34.67
CA VAL A 520 30.09 -7.14 -35.23
C VAL A 520 29.50 -5.73 -35.08
N PRO A 521 30.21 -4.76 -34.48
CA PRO A 521 29.72 -3.41 -34.30
C PRO A 521 29.27 -2.79 -35.63
N GLY A 522 28.01 -2.35 -35.68
CA GLY A 522 27.51 -1.52 -36.78
C GLY A 522 28.04 -0.09 -36.71
N ARG A 523 27.67 0.74 -37.69
CA ARG A 523 27.96 2.18 -37.68
C ARG A 523 26.69 3.01 -37.76
N ILE A 524 26.67 4.18 -37.14
CA ILE A 524 25.65 5.20 -37.36
C ILE A 524 25.94 5.81 -38.73
N VAL A 525 25.01 5.66 -39.67
CA VAL A 525 25.13 6.21 -41.05
C VAL A 525 24.48 7.57 -41.20
N ALA A 526 23.52 7.92 -40.33
CA ALA A 526 22.91 9.24 -40.29
C ALA A 526 22.47 9.60 -38.88
N THR A 527 22.58 10.89 -38.54
CA THR A 527 22.11 11.45 -37.26
C THR A 527 21.24 12.66 -37.55
N VAL A 528 19.99 12.64 -37.10
CA VAL A 528 19.06 13.77 -37.17
C VAL A 528 18.72 14.21 -35.76
N ARG A 529 18.93 15.50 -35.45
CA ARG A 529 18.57 16.08 -34.16
C ARG A 529 17.30 16.91 -34.30
N ASP A 530 16.29 16.56 -33.53
CA ASP A 530 15.09 17.38 -33.39
C ASP A 530 15.24 18.20 -32.10
N ARG A 531 15.53 19.51 -32.26
CA ARG A 531 15.68 20.41 -31.12
C ARG A 531 14.37 20.74 -30.43
N LEU A 532 13.24 20.65 -31.14
CA LEU A 532 11.92 20.94 -30.58
C LEU A 532 11.49 19.81 -29.64
N LEU A 533 11.72 18.56 -30.07
CA LEU A 533 11.36 17.37 -29.29
C LEU A 533 12.46 16.91 -28.32
N GLY A 534 13.67 17.47 -28.45
CA GLY A 534 14.84 17.08 -27.65
C GLY A 534 15.34 15.67 -27.97
N THR A 535 15.12 15.19 -29.20
CA THR A 535 15.45 13.82 -29.60
C THR A 535 16.60 13.77 -30.60
N THR A 536 17.32 12.65 -30.57
CA THR A 536 18.32 12.31 -31.57
C THR A 536 17.91 11.01 -32.25
N THR A 537 17.70 11.05 -33.57
CA THR A 537 17.46 9.87 -34.38
C THR A 537 18.74 9.41 -35.04
N TRP A 538 19.21 8.20 -34.73
CA TRP A 538 20.28 7.52 -35.44
C TRP A 538 19.71 6.55 -36.46
N THR A 539 20.23 6.57 -37.68
CA THR A 539 20.05 5.48 -38.66
C THR A 539 21.31 4.63 -38.64
N LEU A 540 21.16 3.34 -38.44
CA LEU A 540 22.26 2.37 -38.33
C LEU A 540 22.56 1.73 -39.68
N SER A 541 23.77 1.18 -39.85
CA SER A 541 24.22 0.57 -41.11
C SER A 541 23.41 -0.64 -41.58
N ASN A 542 22.62 -1.24 -40.69
CA ASN A 542 21.66 -2.31 -41.01
C ASN A 542 20.26 -1.78 -41.36
N GLY A 543 20.08 -0.46 -41.48
CA GLY A 543 18.80 0.19 -41.80
C GLY A 543 17.89 0.47 -40.61
N ALA A 544 18.23 -0.01 -39.41
CA ALA A 544 17.45 0.27 -38.20
C ALA A 544 17.51 1.76 -37.84
N ARG A 545 16.43 2.28 -37.24
CA ARG A 545 16.37 3.65 -36.72
C ARG A 545 16.17 3.62 -35.22
N VAL A 546 17.02 4.32 -34.48
CA VAL A 546 16.98 4.45 -33.03
C VAL A 546 16.67 5.91 -32.71
N VAL A 547 15.60 6.17 -31.98
CA VAL A 547 15.25 7.52 -31.50
C VAL A 547 15.54 7.59 -30.02
N VAL A 548 16.50 8.42 -29.63
CA VAL A 548 16.92 8.58 -28.24
C VAL A 548 16.45 9.94 -27.73
N LYS A 549 15.81 9.94 -26.55
CA LYS A 549 15.43 11.14 -25.81
C LYS A 549 16.06 11.09 -24.40
N PRO A 550 17.11 11.88 -24.13
CA PRO A 550 17.64 11.99 -22.78
C PRO A 550 16.59 12.63 -21.85
N THR A 551 16.39 12.05 -20.69
CA THR A 551 15.50 12.56 -19.62
C THR A 551 16.24 12.55 -18.29
N ASP A 552 15.90 13.48 -17.41
CA ASP A 552 16.47 13.64 -16.06
C ASP A 552 15.46 13.26 -14.95
N PHE A 553 14.42 12.50 -15.31
CA PHE A 553 13.36 12.10 -14.38
C PHE A 553 13.83 11.07 -13.35
N LYS A 554 14.64 10.10 -13.78
CA LYS A 554 15.25 9.08 -12.93
C LYS A 554 16.70 8.85 -13.32
N ALA A 555 17.52 8.54 -12.33
CA ALA A 555 18.91 8.16 -12.56
C ALA A 555 18.96 6.69 -13.01
N ASP A 556 19.84 6.37 -13.95
CA ASP A 556 20.15 4.99 -14.34
C ASP A 556 18.94 4.16 -14.85
N GLU A 557 17.94 4.82 -15.45
CA GLU A 557 16.77 4.16 -16.06
C GLU A 557 16.73 4.43 -17.58
N VAL A 558 16.54 3.37 -18.37
CA VAL A 558 16.27 3.47 -19.82
C VAL A 558 14.88 2.89 -20.08
N LEU A 559 13.95 3.74 -20.52
CA LEU A 559 12.64 3.31 -21.00
C LEU A 559 12.74 3.04 -22.50
N VAL A 560 12.49 1.79 -22.89
CA VAL A 560 12.57 1.31 -24.28
C VAL A 560 11.19 1.28 -24.92
#